data_AF-A0A5S3YRE3-F1
#
_entry.id   AF-A0A5S3YRE3-F1
#
_cell.length_a   1.000
_cell.length_b   1.000
_cell.length_c   1.000
_cell.angle_alpha   90.00
_cell.angle_beta   90.00
_cell.angle_gamma   90.00
#
_symmetry.space_group_name_H-M   'P 1'
#
loop_
_entity.id
_entity.type
_entity.pdbx_description
1 polymer ?
#
loop_
_entity_poly.entity_id
_entity_poly.type
_entity_poly.pdbx_seq_one_letter_code
_entity_poly.pdbx_strand_id
1 'polypeptide(L)'
;MSYSLFITRRFLANNASPISQQEWASIVTNMPDMVCTSKLKARNHDNDTIEIDLNDYIRWGYNDNTFYIRLLNGELEVSDPSDKAILKMHLLARALQAEVRGEDDELYEVPQEIIELSNEYRKEKRESSLIYQINQLAEQYSTFVVLCLISVILLVVILFHISR
;
A
#
# COMPACT_ATOMS: atom_id res chain seq x y z
N MET A 1 15.13 -20.73 -17.42
CA MET A 1 13.69 -20.98 -17.63
C MET A 1 13.04 -19.64 -17.42
N SER A 2 12.31 -19.16 -18.42
CA SER A 2 11.54 -17.92 -18.29
C SER A 2 10.26 -18.24 -17.51
N TYR A 3 9.83 -17.34 -16.63
CA TYR A 3 8.57 -17.49 -15.90
C TYR A 3 7.90 -16.13 -15.73
N SER A 4 6.59 -16.16 -15.57
CA SER A 4 5.76 -14.96 -15.45
C SER A 4 5.05 -14.93 -14.11
N LEU A 5 4.88 -13.73 -13.55
CA LEU A 5 4.04 -13.50 -12.40
C LEU A 5 2.89 -12.58 -12.78
N PHE A 6 1.75 -12.79 -12.13
CA PHE A 6 0.49 -12.11 -12.39
C PHE A 6 -0.02 -11.44 -11.13
N ILE A 7 -0.50 -10.21 -11.24
CA ILE A 7 -1.30 -9.56 -10.19
C ILE A 7 -2.77 -9.77 -10.54
N THR A 8 -3.45 -10.57 -9.73
CA THR A 8 -4.84 -10.99 -9.94
C THR A 8 -5.69 -10.59 -8.74
N ARG A 9 -6.90 -10.06 -8.99
CA ARG A 9 -7.82 -9.63 -7.92
C ARG A 9 -8.21 -10.81 -7.01
N ARG A 10 -8.24 -10.57 -5.69
CA ARG A 10 -8.56 -11.62 -4.71
C ARG A 10 -9.99 -12.15 -4.90
N PHE A 11 -10.12 -13.45 -5.12
CA PHE A 11 -11.40 -14.14 -5.39
C PHE A 11 -12.41 -14.08 -4.23
N LEU A 12 -11.95 -13.85 -2.99
CA LEU A 12 -12.80 -13.81 -1.78
C LEU A 12 -13.74 -12.60 -1.71
N ALA A 13 -13.57 -11.59 -2.58
CA ALA A 13 -14.60 -10.57 -2.77
C ALA A 13 -15.58 -11.10 -3.82
N ASN A 14 -16.75 -11.57 -3.40
CA ASN A 14 -17.85 -11.93 -4.31
C ASN A 14 -18.01 -10.84 -5.39
N ASN A 15 -17.74 -11.18 -6.65
CA ASN A 15 -17.66 -10.28 -7.82
C ASN A 15 -16.37 -9.44 -7.97
N ALA A 16 -15.20 -9.99 -7.62
CA ALA A 16 -13.93 -9.37 -7.96
C ALA A 16 -13.83 -9.20 -9.49
N SER A 17 -14.10 -7.98 -9.96
CA SER A 17 -14.00 -7.64 -11.37
C SER A 17 -12.53 -7.63 -11.78
N PRO A 18 -12.16 -8.20 -12.95
CA PRO A 18 -10.81 -8.08 -13.46
C PRO A 18 -10.37 -6.61 -13.54
N ILE A 19 -9.06 -6.36 -13.44
CA ILE A 19 -8.51 -5.00 -13.50
C ILE A 19 -8.90 -4.40 -14.86
N SER A 20 -9.68 -3.33 -14.86
CA SER A 20 -10.16 -2.74 -16.11
C SER A 20 -9.09 -1.88 -16.78
N GLN A 21 -9.20 -1.68 -18.10
CA GLN A 21 -8.32 -0.77 -18.85
C GLN A 21 -8.31 0.65 -18.25
N GLN A 22 -9.48 1.14 -17.82
CA GLN A 22 -9.62 2.48 -17.24
C GLN A 22 -8.94 2.57 -15.88
N GLU A 23 -9.09 1.55 -15.05
CA GLU A 23 -8.40 1.45 -13.77
C GLU A 23 -6.88 1.40 -13.98
N TRP A 24 -6.42 0.56 -14.90
CA TRP A 24 -5.01 0.46 -15.26
C TRP A 24 -4.44 1.79 -15.73
N ALA A 25 -5.11 2.46 -16.66
CA ALA A 25 -4.70 3.78 -17.14
C ALA A 25 -4.63 4.82 -16.00
N SER A 26 -5.57 4.77 -15.06
CA SER A 26 -5.54 5.61 -13.86
C SER A 26 -4.34 5.30 -12.97
N ILE A 27 -3.99 4.02 -12.76
CA ILE A 27 -2.81 3.62 -11.97
C ILE A 27 -1.55 4.17 -12.63
N VAL A 28 -1.37 3.92 -13.93
CA VAL A 28 -0.20 4.37 -14.69
C VAL A 28 -0.06 5.90 -14.65
N THR A 29 -1.16 6.64 -14.78
CA THR A 29 -1.15 8.12 -14.75
C THR A 29 -0.75 8.67 -13.38
N ASN A 30 -1.10 7.98 -12.29
CA ASN A 30 -0.84 8.44 -10.93
C ASN A 30 0.49 7.92 -10.35
N MET A 31 1.19 7.00 -11.03
CA MET A 31 2.47 6.46 -10.60
C MET A 31 3.63 7.12 -11.36
N PRO A 32 4.45 7.98 -10.73
CA PRO A 32 5.48 8.74 -11.43
C PRO A 32 6.64 7.87 -11.96
N ASP A 33 6.76 6.63 -11.50
CA ASP A 33 7.76 5.68 -11.95
C ASP A 33 7.24 4.74 -13.05
N MET A 34 6.02 4.92 -13.52
CA MET A 34 5.45 4.20 -14.66
C MET A 34 5.48 5.09 -15.92
N VAL A 35 5.96 4.54 -17.03
CA VAL A 35 6.08 5.24 -18.31
C VAL A 35 5.58 4.37 -19.44
N CYS A 36 4.56 4.85 -20.16
CA CYS A 36 4.12 4.26 -21.41
C CYS A 36 5.29 4.28 -22.42
N THR A 37 5.76 3.10 -22.80
CA THR A 37 6.86 2.98 -23.75
C THR A 37 6.31 2.31 -25.00
N SER A 38 6.25 3.03 -26.12
CA SER A 38 5.75 2.46 -27.37
C SER A 38 6.77 1.57 -28.08
N LYS A 39 8.07 1.76 -27.81
CA LYS A 39 9.16 1.13 -28.58
C LYS A 39 10.37 0.85 -27.70
N LEU A 40 10.89 -0.38 -27.76
CA LEU A 40 12.15 -0.78 -27.13
C LEU A 40 13.20 -1.04 -28.20
N LYS A 41 14.39 -0.46 -28.04
CA LYS A 41 15.55 -0.81 -28.88
C LYS A 41 16.33 -1.92 -28.18
N ALA A 42 16.36 -3.10 -28.79
CA ALA A 42 17.16 -4.23 -28.34
C ALA A 42 18.27 -4.51 -29.36
N ARG A 43 19.32 -5.22 -28.94
CA ARG A 43 20.29 -5.77 -29.89
C ARG A 43 19.98 -7.24 -30.12
N ASN A 44 19.94 -7.66 -31.38
CA ASN A 44 19.84 -9.08 -31.71
C ASN A 44 21.21 -9.77 -31.49
N HIS A 45 21.25 -11.07 -31.75
CA HIS A 45 22.48 -11.88 -31.65
C HIS A 45 23.58 -11.43 -32.62
N ASP A 46 23.23 -10.75 -33.71
CA ASP A 46 24.15 -10.21 -34.71
C ASP A 46 24.60 -8.77 -34.39
N ASN A 47 24.24 -8.26 -33.20
CA ASN A 47 24.53 -6.91 -32.70
C ASN A 47 23.81 -5.78 -33.49
N ASP A 48 22.84 -6.13 -34.33
CA ASP A 48 21.94 -5.17 -34.97
C ASP A 48 20.93 -4.64 -33.97
N THR A 49 20.60 -3.34 -34.10
CA THR A 49 19.55 -2.73 -33.30
C THR A 49 18.19 -3.05 -33.90
N ILE A 50 17.40 -3.86 -33.20
CA ILE A 50 15.99 -4.13 -33.51
C ILE A 50 15.09 -3.24 -32.66
N GLU A 51 14.00 -2.76 -33.25
CA GLU A 51 12.97 -2.02 -32.54
C GLU A 51 11.79 -2.95 -32.29
N ILE A 52 11.53 -3.24 -31.02
CA ILE A 52 10.41 -4.05 -30.56
C ILE A 52 9.26 -3.11 -30.25
N ASP A 53 8.13 -3.33 -30.90
CA ASP A 53 6.90 -2.61 -30.59
C ASP A 53 6.38 -3.10 -29.23
N LEU A 54 6.28 -2.17 -28.29
CA LEU A 54 5.87 -2.41 -26.91
C LEU A 54 4.43 -1.92 -26.67
N ASN A 55 3.62 -1.80 -27.72
CA ASN A 55 2.19 -1.53 -27.56
C ASN A 55 1.64 -2.43 -26.43
N ASP A 56 1.08 -1.79 -25.40
CA ASP A 56 0.52 -2.37 -24.16
C ASP A 56 1.49 -2.66 -22.99
N TYR A 57 2.81 -2.51 -23.16
CA TYR A 57 3.77 -2.58 -22.05
C TYR A 57 4.06 -1.21 -21.44
N ILE A 58 4.02 -1.18 -20.12
CA ILE A 58 4.41 -0.04 -19.30
C ILE A 58 5.77 -0.35 -18.68
N ARG A 59 6.73 0.55 -18.90
CA ARG A 59 8.01 0.49 -18.19
C ARG A 59 7.78 0.98 -16.77
N TRP A 60 8.13 0.17 -15.78
CA TRP A 60 7.98 0.51 -14.37
C TRP A 60 9.34 0.53 -13.67
N GLY A 61 9.68 1.67 -13.07
CA GLY A 61 10.92 1.92 -12.35
C GLY A 61 11.83 2.95 -13.01
N TYR A 62 13.02 3.12 -12.42
CA TYR A 62 14.04 4.05 -12.87
C TYR A 62 15.38 3.33 -13.05
N ASN A 63 16.13 3.72 -14.08
CA ASN A 63 17.48 3.22 -14.40
C ASN A 63 17.53 1.68 -14.48
N ASP A 64 18.54 1.08 -13.86
CA ASP A 64 18.81 -0.37 -13.87
C ASP A 64 17.79 -1.20 -13.08
N ASN A 65 16.79 -0.56 -12.45
CA ASN A 65 15.70 -1.22 -11.73
C ASN A 65 14.37 -1.03 -12.46
N THR A 66 14.41 -1.18 -13.79
CA THR A 66 13.23 -1.11 -14.66
C THR A 66 12.79 -2.52 -15.07
N PHE A 67 11.48 -2.74 -15.09
CA PHE A 67 10.86 -3.92 -15.66
C PHE A 67 9.61 -3.51 -16.42
N TYR A 68 9.06 -4.43 -17.21
CA TYR A 68 7.89 -4.18 -18.03
C TYR A 68 6.69 -4.92 -17.47
N ILE A 69 5.57 -4.22 -17.40
CA ILE A 69 4.29 -4.75 -16.95
C ILE A 69 3.24 -4.47 -18.01
N ARG A 70 2.37 -5.44 -18.28
CA ARG A 70 1.23 -5.25 -19.19
C ARG A 70 -0.06 -5.68 -18.54
N LEU A 71 -1.18 -5.11 -19.00
CA LEU A 71 -2.50 -5.60 -18.66
C LEU A 71 -2.90 -6.67 -19.69
N LEU A 72 -3.11 -7.90 -19.23
CA LEU A 72 -3.57 -9.01 -20.06
C LEU A 72 -4.80 -9.65 -19.41
N ASN A 73 -5.93 -9.66 -20.12
CA ASN A 73 -7.19 -10.28 -19.65
C ASN A 73 -7.65 -9.84 -18.25
N GLY A 74 -7.28 -8.63 -17.83
CA GLY A 74 -7.63 -8.08 -16.52
C GLY A 74 -6.68 -8.48 -15.38
N GLU A 75 -5.51 -9.01 -15.72
CA GLU A 75 -4.40 -9.32 -14.83
C GLU A 75 -3.17 -8.49 -15.24
N LEU A 76 -2.32 -8.14 -14.28
CA LEU A 76 -1.06 -7.46 -14.59
C LEU A 76 0.07 -8.47 -14.64
N GLU A 77 0.65 -8.65 -15.82
CA GLU A 77 1.69 -9.64 -16.08
C GLU A 77 3.08 -8.98 -16.11
N VAL A 78 4.03 -9.64 -15.46
CA VAL A 78 5.47 -9.33 -15.54
C VAL A 78 6.22 -10.61 -15.87
N SER A 79 6.96 -10.59 -16.98
CA SER A 79 7.84 -11.69 -17.38
C SER A 79 9.22 -11.53 -16.75
N ASP A 80 9.79 -12.63 -16.27
CA ASP A 80 11.10 -12.73 -15.63
C ASP A 80 11.37 -11.65 -14.57
N PRO A 81 10.49 -11.52 -13.56
CA PRO A 81 10.64 -10.48 -12.55
C PRO A 81 11.90 -10.71 -11.70
N SER A 82 12.63 -9.62 -11.44
CA SER A 82 13.68 -9.59 -10.42
C SER A 82 13.07 -9.52 -9.01
N ASP A 83 13.83 -9.81 -7.97
CA ASP A 83 13.38 -9.69 -6.57
C ASP A 83 12.76 -8.32 -6.24
N LYS A 84 13.34 -7.25 -6.82
CA LYS A 84 12.83 -5.88 -6.68
C LYS A 84 11.52 -5.66 -7.43
N ALA A 85 11.35 -6.31 -8.59
CA ALA A 85 10.10 -6.30 -9.32
C ALA A 85 9.02 -7.05 -8.53
N ILE A 86 9.33 -8.23 -7.99
CA ILE A 86 8.43 -9.03 -7.13
C ILE A 86 7.97 -8.18 -5.93
N LEU A 87 8.89 -7.51 -5.24
CA LEU A 87 8.56 -6.60 -4.15
C LEU A 87 7.55 -5.52 -4.58
N LYS A 88 7.83 -4.84 -5.69
CA LYS A 88 6.92 -3.82 -6.25
C LYS A 88 5.56 -4.40 -6.65
N MET A 89 5.53 -5.60 -7.22
CA MET A 89 4.30 -6.30 -7.58
C MET A 89 3.43 -6.56 -6.35
N HIS A 90 4.00 -7.05 -5.25
CA HIS A 90 3.23 -7.25 -4.01
C HIS A 90 2.74 -5.94 -3.37
N LEU A 91 3.52 -4.86 -3.46
CA LEU A 91 3.08 -3.54 -3.00
C LEU A 91 1.88 -3.03 -3.81
N LEU A 92 1.94 -3.15 -5.15
CA LEU A 92 0.82 -2.80 -6.03
C LEU A 92 -0.38 -3.72 -5.80
N ALA A 93 -0.16 -5.03 -5.70
CA ALA A 93 -1.21 -6.00 -5.42
C ALA A 93 -1.97 -5.65 -4.13
N ARG A 94 -1.26 -5.25 -3.07
CA ARG A 94 -1.88 -4.79 -1.82
C ARG A 94 -2.74 -3.53 -2.01
N ALA A 95 -2.26 -2.55 -2.78
CA ALA A 95 -3.03 -1.34 -3.09
C ALA A 95 -4.31 -1.67 -3.89
N LEU A 96 -4.23 -2.68 -4.75
CA LEU A 96 -5.34 -3.19 -5.57
C LEU A 96 -6.15 -4.28 -4.88
N GLN A 97 -5.96 -4.58 -3.59
CA GLN A 97 -6.64 -5.71 -2.93
C GLN A 97 -6.57 -7.01 -3.76
N ALA A 98 -5.42 -7.22 -4.38
CA ALA A 98 -5.07 -8.30 -5.28
C ALA A 98 -3.98 -9.18 -4.67
N GLU A 99 -3.61 -10.23 -5.39
CA GLU A 99 -2.61 -11.21 -5.01
C GLU A 99 -1.61 -11.38 -6.16
N VAL A 100 -0.38 -11.79 -5.83
CA VAL A 100 0.61 -12.17 -6.83
C VAL A 100 0.56 -13.68 -7.00
N ARG A 101 0.43 -14.14 -8.25
CA ARG A 101 0.34 -15.56 -8.60
C ARG A 101 1.34 -15.92 -9.69
N GLY A 102 1.76 -17.18 -9.71
CA GLY A 102 2.57 -17.72 -10.80
C GLY A 102 1.73 -18.19 -11.98
N GLU A 103 2.39 -18.79 -12.98
CA GLU A 103 1.78 -19.27 -14.22
C GLU A 103 0.76 -20.41 -13.99
N ASP A 104 0.95 -21.20 -12.93
CA ASP A 104 0.08 -22.32 -12.57
C ASP A 104 -1.02 -21.91 -11.55
N ASP A 105 -1.31 -20.59 -11.45
CA ASP A 105 -2.25 -19.98 -10.50
C ASP A 105 -1.87 -20.19 -9.03
N GLU A 106 -0.61 -20.55 -8.76
CA GLU A 106 -0.08 -20.73 -7.42
C GLU A 106 0.15 -19.39 -6.73
N LEU A 107 -0.24 -19.29 -5.46
CA LEU A 107 -0.02 -18.07 -4.68
C LEU A 107 1.48 -17.86 -4.43
N TYR A 108 2.00 -16.72 -4.87
CA TYR A 108 3.41 -16.38 -4.67
C TYR A 108 3.63 -15.83 -3.26
N GLU A 109 4.68 -16.31 -2.59
CA GLU A 109 4.98 -15.93 -1.21
C GLU A 109 5.26 -14.43 -1.10
N VAL A 110 4.63 -13.79 -0.10
CA VAL A 110 4.88 -12.37 0.17
C VAL A 110 6.29 -12.21 0.74
N PRO A 111 7.14 -11.36 0.14
CA PRO A 111 8.48 -11.09 0.65
C PRO A 111 8.48 -10.67 2.12
N GLN A 112 9.43 -11.19 2.89
CA GLN A 112 9.60 -10.91 4.32
C GLN A 112 9.69 -9.40 4.60
N GLU A 113 10.33 -8.64 3.72
CA GLU A 113 10.45 -7.18 3.79
C GLU A 113 9.08 -6.48 3.88
N ILE A 114 8.08 -6.94 3.11
CA ILE A 114 6.73 -6.38 3.15
C ILE A 114 6.02 -6.75 4.45
N ILE A 115 6.25 -7.97 4.95
CA ILE A 115 5.69 -8.44 6.22
C ILE A 115 6.22 -7.56 7.36
N GLU A 116 7.52 -7.31 7.38
CA GLU A 116 8.19 -6.47 8.38
C GLU A 116 7.67 -5.03 8.33
N LEU A 117 7.65 -4.40 7.15
CA LEU A 117 7.07 -3.06 6.96
C LEU A 117 5.62 -2.98 7.44
N SER A 118 4.83 -4.03 7.18
CA SER A 118 3.43 -4.07 7.63
C SER A 118 3.30 -4.16 9.16
N ASN A 119 4.23 -4.87 9.81
CA ASN A 119 4.25 -5.05 11.25
C ASN A 119 4.72 -3.77 11.95
N GLU A 120 5.74 -3.10 11.41
CA GLU A 120 6.23 -1.82 11.89
C GLU A 120 5.14 -0.75 11.83
N TYR A 121 4.50 -0.58 10.68
CA TYR A 121 3.36 0.35 10.54
C TYR A 121 2.22 0.03 11.53
N ARG A 122 1.92 -1.25 11.75
CA ARG A 122 0.90 -1.66 12.73
C ARG A 122 1.32 -1.34 14.16
N LYS A 123 2.61 -1.42 14.49
CA LYS A 123 3.16 -1.07 15.80
C LYS A 123 3.05 0.43 16.04
N GLU A 124 3.54 1.26 15.11
CA GLU A 124 3.47 2.72 15.19
C GLU A 124 2.03 3.22 15.31
N LYS A 125 1.10 2.63 14.56
CA LYS A 125 -0.32 2.97 14.63
C LYS A 125 -0.92 2.65 16.01
N ARG A 126 -0.54 1.54 16.62
CA ARG A 126 -0.97 1.19 17.99
C ARG A 126 -0.42 2.16 19.01
N GLU A 127 0.87 2.47 18.94
CA GLU A 127 1.53 3.41 19.86
C GLU A 127 0.89 4.81 19.76
N SER A 128 0.68 5.30 18.53
CA SER A 128 -0.02 6.56 18.29
C SER A 128 -1.43 6.57 18.88
N SER A 129 -2.17 5.46 18.73
CA SER A 129 -3.51 5.31 19.31
C SER A 129 -3.50 5.29 20.84
N LEU A 130 -2.49 4.68 21.45
CA LEU A 130 -2.36 4.63 22.91
C LEU A 130 -2.05 6.02 23.48
N ILE A 131 -1.14 6.77 22.84
CA ILE A 131 -0.84 8.14 23.23
C ILE A 131 -2.09 9.01 23.19
N TYR A 132 -2.90 8.88 22.13
CA TYR A 132 -4.17 9.60 22.03
C TYR A 132 -5.13 9.26 23.18
N GLN A 133 -5.28 7.97 23.52
CA GLN A 133 -6.14 7.55 24.63
C GLN A 133 -5.64 8.06 25.99
N ILE A 134 -4.33 8.03 26.23
CA ILE A 134 -3.72 8.56 27.45
C ILE A 134 -3.99 10.06 27.59
N ASN A 135 -3.84 10.84 26.51
CA ASN A 135 -4.11 12.27 26.52
C ASN A 135 -5.58 12.57 26.83
N GLN A 136 -6.51 11.83 26.22
CA GLN A 136 -7.95 11.94 26.52
C GLN A 136 -8.26 11.65 28.00
N LEU A 137 -7.66 10.59 28.56
CA LEU A 137 -7.79 10.28 29.99
C LEU A 137 -7.23 11.41 30.87
N ALA A 138 -6.06 11.94 30.54
CA ALA A 138 -5.43 13.04 31.30
C ALA A 138 -6.31 14.30 31.29
N GLU A 139 -6.90 14.66 30.16
CA GLU A 139 -7.86 15.77 30.05
C GLU A 139 -9.11 15.53 30.92
N GLN A 140 -9.65 14.32 30.89
CA GLN A 140 -10.82 13.96 31.70
C GLN A 140 -10.53 14.04 33.21
N TYR A 141 -9.38 13.50 33.66
CA TYR A 141 -8.98 13.56 35.06
C TYR A 141 -8.68 14.99 35.52
N SER A 142 -8.00 15.79 34.69
CA SER A 142 -7.74 17.21 34.97
C SER A 142 -9.06 17.97 35.19
N THR A 143 -10.02 17.78 34.29
CA THR A 143 -11.35 18.39 34.39
C THR A 143 -12.08 17.97 35.66
N PHE A 144 -12.03 16.68 36.01
CA PHE A 144 -12.63 16.14 37.23
C PHE A 144 -12.02 16.75 38.50
N VAL A 145 -10.68 16.86 38.58
CA VAL A 145 -9.99 17.46 39.74
C VAL A 145 -10.37 18.94 39.89
N VAL A 146 -10.42 19.69 38.79
CA VAL A 146 -10.85 21.10 38.80
C VAL A 146 -12.28 21.24 39.31
N LEU A 147 -13.22 20.40 38.84
CA LEU A 147 -14.60 20.40 39.32
C LEU A 147 -14.71 20.06 40.81
N CYS A 148 -13.95 19.07 41.29
CA CYS A 148 -13.89 18.73 42.70
C CYS A 148 -13.38 19.91 43.54
N LEU A 149 -12.30 20.58 43.13
CA LEU A 149 -11.78 21.76 43.83
C LEU A 149 -12.80 22.91 43.89
N ILE A 150 -13.48 23.20 42.77
CA ILE A 150 -14.54 24.21 42.71
C ILE A 150 -15.67 23.85 43.68
N SER A 151 -16.09 22.59 43.71
CA SER A 151 -17.17 22.12 44.59
C SER A 151 -16.81 22.26 46.08
N VAL A 152 -15.56 21.94 46.47
CA VAL A 152 -15.08 22.10 47.85
C VAL A 152 -15.05 23.59 48.24
N ILE A 153 -14.57 24.46 47.36
CA ILE A 153 -14.56 25.92 47.61
C ILE A 153 -15.97 26.45 47.81
N LEU A 154 -16.92 26.07 46.95
CA LEU A 154 -18.34 26.44 47.07
C LEU A 154 -18.94 25.99 48.41
N LEU A 155 -18.64 24.76 48.83
CA LEU A 155 -19.15 24.18 50.07
C LEU A 155 -18.64 24.96 51.30
N VAL A 156 -17.36 25.34 51.31
CA VAL A 156 -16.75 26.18 52.36
C VAL A 156 -17.41 27.57 52.42
N VAL A 157 -17.66 28.21 51.29
CA VAL A 157 -18.29 29.53 51.22
C VAL A 157 -19.72 29.49 51.77
N ILE A 158 -20.50 28.46 51.41
CA ILE A 158 -21.86 28.27 51.90
C ILE A 158 -21.88 28.07 53.42
N LEU A 159 -21.02 27.20 53.95
CA LEU A 159 -20.93 26.96 55.39
C LEU A 159 -20.57 28.22 56.18
N PHE A 160 -19.65 29.04 55.65
CA PHE A 160 -19.26 30.30 56.28
C PHE A 160 -20.39 31.33 56.31
N HIS A 161 -21.24 31.38 55.28
CA HIS A 161 -22.41 32.26 55.26
C HIS A 161 -23.52 31.82 56.23
N ILE A 162 -23.71 30.51 56.43
CA ILE A 162 -24.72 30.00 57.35
C ILE A 162 -24.32 30.23 58.83
N SER A 163 -23.02 30.27 59.13
CA SER A 163 -22.52 30.44 60.50
C SER A 163 -22.51 31.89 61.02
N ARG A 164 -22.96 32.87 60.24
CA ARG A 164 -22.84 34.29 60.52
C ARG A 164 -24.21 34.94 60.66
#